data_AF-A0A1J4QGW5-F1
#
_entry.id   AF-A0A1J4QGW5-F1
#
_cell.length_a   1.000
_cell.length_b   1.000
_cell.length_c   1.000
_cell.angle_alpha   90.00
_cell.angle_beta   90.00
_cell.angle_gamma   90.00
#
_symmetry.space_group_name_H-M   'P 1'
#
loop_
_entity.id
_entity.type
_entity.pdbx_description
1 polymer ?
#
loop_
_entity_poly.entity_id
_entity_poly.type
_entity_poly.pdbx_seq_one_letter_code
_entity_poly.pdbx_strand_id
1 'polypeptide(L)'
;MLLLAFPATAEMTLKARQTVDVYGSSALEPSLADVDYRLSWQLTGEQTEQGCRPAQVLVSLTATVTEPLEWPQTPAWQNYRLALTAYERLVRERALLSGEWLERSLFEIAAQSNCEQLRQVADNVGYHQLDIARTLLRDFQQQHDYGRHLGLIRPE
;
A
#
# COMPACT_ATOMS: atom_id res chain seq x y z
N MET A 1 3.86 7.19 -49.67
CA MET A 1 4.93 6.34 -49.09
C MET A 1 5.90 7.27 -48.40
N LEU A 2 6.15 7.26 -47.10
CA LEU A 2 5.89 6.32 -46.01
C LEU A 2 5.44 7.10 -44.75
N LEU A 3 4.52 6.51 -43.99
CA LEU A 3 4.28 6.82 -42.59
C LEU A 3 5.51 6.38 -41.78
N LEU A 4 5.94 7.19 -40.81
CA LEU A 4 6.71 6.68 -39.68
C LEU A 4 5.96 7.07 -38.40
N ALA A 5 5.38 6.03 -37.81
CA ALA A 5 4.63 6.04 -36.57
C ALA A 5 5.55 6.39 -35.39
N PHE A 6 5.00 7.15 -34.45
CA PHE A 6 5.58 7.44 -33.16
C PHE A 6 5.80 6.15 -32.36
N PRO A 7 6.91 6.01 -31.59
CA PRO A 7 6.99 4.94 -30.62
C PRO A 7 5.99 5.22 -29.51
N ALA A 8 5.14 4.23 -29.25
CA ALA A 8 4.26 4.19 -28.11
C ALA A 8 5.08 4.29 -26.82
N THR A 9 4.99 5.43 -26.13
CA THR A 9 5.30 5.50 -24.71
C THR A 9 4.32 4.58 -24.00
N ALA A 10 4.82 3.44 -23.51
CA ALA A 10 4.09 2.59 -22.59
C ALA A 10 3.71 3.43 -21.37
N GLU A 11 2.44 3.80 -21.28
CA GLU A 11 1.84 4.30 -20.04
C GLU A 11 1.87 3.16 -19.03
N MET A 12 2.89 3.14 -18.16
CA MET A 12 2.79 2.48 -16.87
C MET A 12 1.75 3.22 -16.03
N THR A 13 0.48 2.96 -16.29
CA THR A 13 -0.61 3.42 -15.43
C THR A 13 -0.77 2.42 -14.29
N LEU A 14 0.08 2.57 -13.26
CA LEU A 14 -0.21 2.10 -11.91
C LEU A 14 -1.45 2.85 -11.41
N LYS A 15 -2.64 2.34 -11.75
CA LYS A 15 -3.89 2.78 -11.10
C LYS A 15 -4.07 1.98 -9.82
N ALA A 16 -3.14 2.17 -8.86
CA ALA A 16 -3.45 1.90 -7.47
C ALA A 16 -4.58 2.85 -7.09
N ARG A 17 -5.82 2.36 -7.05
CA ARG A 17 -6.96 3.14 -6.57
C ARG A 17 -6.74 3.35 -5.08
N GLN A 18 -6.29 4.56 -4.73
CA GLN A 18 -6.08 4.98 -3.35
C GLN A 18 -7.42 5.38 -2.76
N THR A 19 -7.79 4.78 -1.63
CA THR A 19 -8.87 5.26 -0.77
C THR A 19 -8.22 5.63 0.56
N VAL A 20 -8.28 6.93 0.90
CA VAL A 20 -7.82 7.45 2.19
C VAL A 20 -9.09 7.75 2.99
N ASP A 21 -9.37 6.92 3.99
CA ASP A 21 -10.47 7.16 4.92
C ASP A 21 -9.89 7.86 6.16
N VAL A 22 -10.24 9.14 6.36
CA VAL A 22 -9.81 9.95 7.50
C VAL A 22 -10.90 9.88 8.56
N TYR A 23 -10.60 9.26 9.71
CA TYR A 23 -11.52 9.19 10.85
C TYR A 23 -11.04 10.13 11.97
N GLY A 24 -11.88 11.09 12.36
CA GLY A 24 -11.72 11.83 13.61
C GLY A 24 -12.39 11.05 14.74
N SER A 25 -11.61 10.55 15.71
CA SER A 25 -12.15 9.86 16.89
C SER A 25 -11.83 10.66 18.16
N SER A 26 -12.86 10.96 18.95
CA SER A 26 -12.74 11.58 20.28
C SER A 26 -12.54 10.55 21.42
N ALA A 27 -12.52 9.25 21.10
CA ALA A 27 -12.61 8.16 22.07
C ALA A 27 -11.32 7.34 22.24
N LEU A 28 -10.24 7.68 21.54
CA LEU A 28 -8.95 7.05 21.73
C LEU A 28 -8.18 7.84 22.80
N GLU A 29 -7.45 7.14 23.66
CA GLU A 29 -6.38 7.71 24.50
C GLU A 29 -5.50 8.67 23.67
N PRO A 30 -4.65 9.52 24.27
CA PRO A 30 -3.72 10.36 23.50
C PRO A 30 -2.63 9.51 22.83
N SER A 31 -3.02 8.53 22.02
CA SER A 31 -2.19 7.84 21.08
C SER A 31 -1.81 8.83 19.98
N LEU A 32 -0.56 8.72 19.57
CA LEU A 32 0.07 9.42 18.47
C LEU A 32 -0.84 9.46 17.24
N ALA A 33 -0.63 10.41 16.33
CA ALA A 33 -1.17 10.28 14.99
C ALA A 33 -0.67 8.95 14.41
N ASP A 34 -1.59 8.01 14.26
CA ASP A 34 -1.31 6.66 13.79
C ASP A 34 -1.51 6.62 12.27
N VAL A 35 -0.60 5.94 11.59
CA VAL A 35 -0.61 5.74 10.15
C VAL A 35 -0.63 4.24 9.89
N ASP A 36 -1.81 3.71 9.61
CA ASP A 36 -2.02 2.30 9.27
C ASP A 36 -2.19 2.15 7.76
N TYR A 37 -1.46 1.19 7.17
CA TYR A 37 -1.59 0.85 5.76
C TYR A 37 -2.06 -0.59 5.62
N ARG A 38 -3.16 -0.78 4.90
CA ARG A 38 -3.74 -2.09 4.61
C ARG A 38 -3.63 -2.40 3.14
N LEU A 39 -2.97 -3.51 2.83
CA LEU A 39 -2.91 -4.06 1.49
C LEU A 39 -4.00 -5.13 1.31
N SER A 40 -4.63 -5.11 0.15
CA SER A 40 -5.49 -6.20 -0.34
C SER A 40 -5.24 -6.42 -1.82
N TRP A 41 -5.65 -7.58 -2.34
CA TRP A 41 -5.43 -7.93 -3.73
C TRP A 41 -6.60 -8.70 -4.33
N GLN A 42 -6.69 -8.66 -5.65
CA GLN A 42 -7.60 -9.45 -6.46
C GLN A 42 -6.83 -9.95 -7.68
N LEU A 43 -7.13 -11.18 -8.12
CA LEU A 43 -6.53 -11.78 -9.30
C LEU A 43 -7.63 -12.36 -10.19
N THR A 44 -7.52 -12.12 -11.49
CA THR A 44 -8.31 -12.83 -12.51
C THR A 44 -7.39 -13.70 -13.35
N GLY A 45 -7.92 -14.85 -13.78
CA GLY A 45 -7.20 -15.82 -14.61
C GLY A 45 -7.76 -15.87 -16.03
N GLU A 46 -6.91 -16.24 -16.97
CA GLU A 46 -7.27 -16.55 -18.35
C GLU A 46 -6.90 -18.01 -18.65
N GLN A 47 -7.87 -18.77 -19.16
CA GLN A 47 -7.65 -20.15 -19.60
C GLN A 47 -6.99 -20.15 -20.98
N THR A 48 -5.87 -20.86 -21.10
CA THR A 48 -5.10 -21.03 -22.34
C THR A 48 -4.84 -22.51 -22.63
N GLU A 49 -4.19 -22.82 -23.76
CA GLU A 49 -3.74 -24.18 -24.10
C GLU A 49 -2.72 -24.74 -23.09
N GLN A 50 -1.98 -23.87 -22.40
CA GLN A 50 -0.98 -24.25 -21.39
C GLN A 50 -1.56 -24.35 -19.96
N GLY A 51 -2.87 -24.17 -19.81
CA GLY A 51 -3.55 -24.06 -18.51
C GLY A 51 -4.06 -22.65 -18.24
N CYS A 52 -4.49 -22.41 -17.00
CA CYS A 52 -4.94 -21.09 -16.56
C CYS A 52 -3.78 -20.29 -15.97
N ARG A 53 -3.59 -19.06 -16.45
CA ARG A 53 -2.53 -18.14 -16.02
C ARG A 53 -3.12 -16.83 -15.47
N PRO A 54 -2.38 -16.07 -14.66
CA PRO A 54 -2.79 -14.72 -14.28
C PRO A 54 -3.03 -13.85 -15.52
N ALA A 55 -4.18 -13.16 -15.55
CA ALA A 55 -4.55 -12.22 -16.60
C ALA A 55 -4.52 -10.78 -16.10
N GLN A 56 -5.02 -10.56 -14.88
CA GLN A 56 -4.99 -9.27 -14.21
C GLN A 56 -4.74 -9.47 -12.73
N VAL A 57 -3.92 -8.59 -12.15
CA VAL A 57 -3.76 -8.44 -10.71
C VAL A 57 -4.12 -7.01 -10.35
N LEU A 58 -4.94 -6.84 -9.32
CA LEU A 58 -5.26 -5.54 -8.75
C LEU A 58 -4.82 -5.56 -7.29
N VAL A 59 -3.83 -4.74 -6.95
CA VAL A 59 -3.44 -4.49 -5.55
C VAL A 59 -4.04 -3.16 -5.11
N SER A 60 -4.70 -3.17 -3.95
CA SER A 60 -5.29 -1.99 -3.32
C SER A 60 -4.55 -1.68 -2.03
N LEU A 61 -4.23 -0.40 -1.85
CA LEU A 61 -3.60 0.13 -0.66
C LEU A 61 -4.55 1.14 0.00
N THR A 62 -4.99 0.85 1.20
CA THR A 62 -5.83 1.72 2.02
C THR A 62 -4.97 2.31 3.14
N ALA A 63 -5.00 3.63 3.27
CA ALA A 63 -4.31 4.35 4.34
C ALA A 63 -5.35 4.86 5.34
N THR A 64 -5.07 4.67 6.63
CA THR A 64 -5.83 5.29 7.72
C THR A 64 -4.86 6.18 8.48
N VAL A 65 -5.11 7.49 8.42
CA VAL A 65 -4.36 8.50 9.16
C VAL A 65 -5.27 9.08 10.23
N THR A 66 -4.85 8.99 11.49
CA THR A 66 -5.60 9.55 12.62
C THR A 66 -5.11 10.96 12.93
N GLU A 67 -5.98 11.96 12.75
CA GLU A 67 -5.69 13.37 12.99
C GLU A 67 -6.61 13.97 14.07
N PRO A 68 -6.20 15.04 14.78
CA PRO A 68 -7.11 15.78 15.65
C PRO A 68 -8.24 16.42 14.83
N LEU A 69 -9.44 16.53 15.43
CA LEU A 69 -10.61 17.15 14.80
C LEU A 69 -10.35 18.60 14.39
N GLU A 70 -9.59 19.32 15.21
CA GLU A 70 -9.15 20.68 14.94
C GLU A 70 -7.64 20.78 15.12
N TRP A 71 -6.99 21.55 14.25
CA TRP A 71 -5.56 21.80 14.30
C TRP A 71 -5.28 23.16 14.95
N PRO A 72 -4.74 23.22 16.18
CA PRO A 72 -4.36 24.48 16.80
C PRO A 72 -3.33 25.23 15.95
N GLN A 73 -3.49 26.54 15.81
CA GLN A 73 -2.62 27.38 14.97
C GLN A 73 -1.39 27.88 15.73
N THR A 74 -0.72 26.98 16.46
CA THR A 74 0.53 27.29 17.17
C THR A 74 1.73 26.73 16.41
N PRO A 75 2.94 27.31 16.57
CA PRO A 75 4.15 26.76 15.93
C PRO A 75 4.43 25.29 16.27
N ALA A 76 4.14 24.86 17.50
CA ALA A 76 4.34 23.47 17.93
C ALA A 76 3.41 22.51 17.16
N TRP A 77 2.14 22.88 17.00
CA TRP A 77 1.17 22.09 16.24
C TRP A 77 1.44 22.10 14.72
N GLN A 78 1.99 23.20 14.19
CA GLN A 78 2.47 23.25 12.80
C GLN A 78 3.65 22.29 12.57
N ASN A 79 4.63 22.27 13.48
CA ASN A 79 5.76 21.34 13.41
C ASN A 79 5.30 19.89 13.51
N TYR A 80 4.36 19.59 14.42
CA TYR A 80 3.78 18.26 14.55
C TYR A 80 3.08 17.80 13.25
N ARG A 81 2.32 18.68 12.60
CA ARG A 81 1.68 18.37 11.29
C ARG A 81 2.70 18.10 10.19
N LEU A 82 3.79 18.87 10.14
CA LEU A 82 4.87 18.64 9.18
C LEU A 82 5.56 17.29 9.44
N ALA A 83 5.83 16.96 10.71
CA ALA A 83 6.39 15.68 11.11
C ALA A 83 5.47 14.51 10.74
N LEU A 84 4.15 14.66 10.95
CA LEU A 84 3.15 13.65 10.55
C LEU A 84 3.15 13.44 9.04
N THR A 85 3.15 14.53 8.27
CA THR A 85 3.19 14.47 6.79
C THR A 85 4.48 13.79 6.30
N ALA A 86 5.62 14.10 6.91
CA ALA A 86 6.90 13.47 6.58
C ALA A 86 6.89 11.98 6.93
N TYR A 87 6.37 11.62 8.10
CA TYR A 87 6.27 10.25 8.56
C TYR A 87 5.31 9.42 7.69
N GLU A 88 4.10 9.92 7.40
CA GLU A 88 3.14 9.27 6.50
C GLU A 88 3.79 8.95 5.16
N ARG A 89 4.53 9.90 4.58
CA ARG A 89 5.22 9.69 3.31
C ARG A 89 6.20 8.51 3.36
N LEU A 90 7.00 8.40 4.44
CA LEU A 90 7.96 7.30 4.59
C LEU A 90 7.26 5.94 4.69
N VAL A 91 6.21 5.86 5.51
CA VAL A 91 5.44 4.62 5.66
C VAL A 91 4.72 4.27 4.35
N ARG A 92 4.19 5.28 3.64
CA ARG A 92 3.56 5.11 2.32
C ARG A 92 4.52 4.52 1.31
N GLU A 93 5.72 5.08 1.19
CA GLU A 93 6.74 4.60 0.24
C GLU A 93 7.07 3.13 0.52
N ARG A 94 7.15 2.74 1.79
CA ARG A 94 7.37 1.33 2.17
C ARG A 94 6.17 0.43 1.84
N ALA A 95 4.95 0.92 2.04
CA ALA A 95 3.73 0.17 1.74
C ALA A 95 3.54 -0.02 0.22
N LEU A 96 3.87 0.99 -0.58
CA LEU A 96 3.85 0.92 -2.04
C LEU A 96 4.82 -0.13 -2.57
N LEU A 97 6.07 -0.14 -2.10
CA LEU A 97 7.05 -1.17 -2.46
C LEU A 97 6.56 -2.58 -2.12
N SER A 98 5.85 -2.73 -1.00
CA SER A 98 5.27 -4.01 -0.60
C SER A 98 4.11 -4.41 -1.53
N GLY A 99 3.30 -3.44 -1.96
CA GLY A 99 2.24 -3.66 -2.95
C GLY A 99 2.78 -4.09 -4.31
N GLU A 100 3.85 -3.45 -4.80
CA GLU A 100 4.53 -3.83 -6.05
C GLU A 100 5.08 -5.27 -5.98
N TRP A 101 5.70 -5.63 -4.87
CA TRP A 101 6.19 -7.00 -4.65
C TRP A 101 5.06 -8.04 -4.63
N LEU A 102 3.93 -7.72 -3.99
CA LEU A 102 2.73 -8.55 -3.99
C LEU A 102 2.16 -8.73 -5.40
N GLU A 103 2.01 -7.63 -6.14
CA GLU A 103 1.51 -7.66 -7.52
C GLU A 103 2.38 -8.55 -8.40
N ARG A 104 3.69 -8.33 -8.36
CA ARG A 104 4.67 -9.11 -9.13
C ARG A 104 4.62 -10.60 -8.77
N SER A 105 4.59 -10.92 -7.47
CA SER A 105 4.55 -12.31 -7.00
C SER A 105 3.30 -13.05 -7.49
N LEU A 106 2.16 -12.35 -7.57
CA LEU A 106 0.90 -12.91 -8.08
C LEU A 106 0.91 -13.05 -9.61
N PHE A 107 1.52 -12.10 -10.32
CA PHE A 107 1.57 -12.13 -11.79
C PHE A 107 2.56 -13.16 -12.33
N GLU A 108 3.63 -13.47 -11.58
CA GLU A 108 4.64 -14.46 -11.94
C GLU A 108 4.22 -15.92 -11.61
N ILE A 109 3.00 -16.14 -11.09
CA ILE A 109 2.47 -17.50 -10.86
C ILE A 109 2.42 -18.26 -12.19
N ALA A 110 3.12 -19.39 -12.24
CA ALA A 110 3.12 -20.28 -13.40
C ALA A 110 1.71 -20.79 -13.72
N ALA A 111 1.47 -21.13 -15.00
CA ALA A 111 0.21 -21.68 -15.43
C ALA A 111 -0.20 -22.91 -14.59
N GLN A 112 -1.45 -22.93 -14.16
CA GLN A 112 -2.05 -24.04 -13.40
C GLN A 112 -2.99 -24.84 -14.30
N SER A 113 -3.37 -26.06 -13.88
CA SER A 113 -4.19 -26.93 -14.73
C SER A 113 -5.56 -26.32 -15.08
N ASN A 114 -6.11 -25.49 -14.19
CA ASN A 114 -7.35 -24.76 -14.36
C ASN A 114 -7.37 -23.50 -13.47
N CYS A 115 -8.37 -22.65 -13.65
CA CYS A 115 -8.45 -21.37 -12.93
C CYS A 115 -8.82 -21.52 -11.44
N GLU A 116 -9.42 -22.63 -11.03
CA GLU A 116 -9.65 -22.91 -9.61
C GLU A 116 -8.34 -23.18 -8.89
N GLN A 117 -7.46 -24.00 -9.49
CA GLN A 117 -6.12 -24.25 -8.96
C GLN A 117 -5.27 -22.97 -8.98
N LEU A 118 -5.37 -22.15 -10.03
CA LEU A 118 -4.73 -20.82 -10.06
C LEU A 118 -5.14 -19.97 -8.86
N ARG A 119 -6.44 -19.93 -8.55
CA ARG A 119 -6.95 -19.17 -7.41
C ARG A 119 -6.41 -19.70 -6.08
N GLN A 120 -6.37 -21.01 -5.87
CA GLN A 120 -5.82 -21.60 -4.64
C GLN A 120 -4.33 -21.27 -4.46
N VAL A 121 -3.54 -21.34 -5.55
CA VAL A 121 -2.12 -20.96 -5.50
C VAL A 121 -1.97 -19.45 -5.24
N ALA A 122 -2.77 -18.63 -5.90
CA ALA A 122 -2.80 -17.18 -5.70
C ALA A 122 -3.18 -16.81 -4.26
N ASP A 123 -4.15 -17.50 -3.64
CA ASP A 123 -4.52 -17.29 -2.24
C ASP A 123 -3.32 -17.56 -1.32
N ASN A 124 -2.62 -18.67 -1.50
CA ASN A 124 -1.44 -19.01 -0.71
C ASN A 124 -0.31 -17.99 -0.87
N VAL A 125 0.03 -17.64 -2.12
CA VAL A 125 1.06 -16.64 -2.42
C VAL A 125 0.67 -15.28 -1.86
N GLY A 126 -0.55 -14.84 -2.14
CA GLY A 126 -1.07 -13.53 -1.74
C GLY A 126 -1.12 -13.37 -0.23
N TYR A 127 -1.66 -14.33 0.52
CA TYR A 127 -1.68 -14.25 1.98
C TYR A 127 -0.28 -14.29 2.60
N HIS A 128 0.63 -15.10 2.07
CA HIS A 128 2.01 -15.13 2.53
C HIS A 128 2.71 -13.78 2.30
N GLN A 129 2.57 -13.19 1.11
CA GLN A 129 3.15 -11.88 0.80
C GLN A 129 2.52 -10.75 1.64
N LEU A 130 1.23 -10.81 1.93
CA LEU A 130 0.57 -9.86 2.83
C LEU A 130 1.13 -9.94 4.26
N ASP A 131 1.43 -11.13 4.77
CA ASP A 131 2.01 -11.30 6.10
C ASP A 131 3.44 -10.76 6.18
N ILE A 132 4.25 -11.01 5.15
CA ILE A 132 5.58 -10.41 5.00
C ILE A 132 5.47 -8.88 4.97
N ALA A 133 4.59 -8.33 4.14
CA ALA A 133 4.39 -6.88 4.04
C ALA A 133 4.01 -6.25 5.38
N ARG A 134 3.08 -6.87 6.13
CA ARG A 134 2.68 -6.42 7.47
C ARG A 134 3.84 -6.44 8.46
N THR A 135 4.68 -7.48 8.39
CA THR A 135 5.86 -7.60 9.26
C THR A 135 6.89 -6.52 8.92
N LEU A 136 7.24 -6.37 7.64
CA LEU A 136 8.19 -5.36 7.18
C LEU A 136 7.74 -3.93 7.49
N LEU A 137 6.44 -3.63 7.38
CA LEU A 137 5.90 -2.32 7.75
C LEU A 137 6.00 -2.07 9.26
N ARG A 138 5.65 -3.06 10.09
CA ARG A 138 5.77 -2.97 11.54
C ARG A 138 7.21 -2.75 11.99
N ASP A 139 8.13 -3.54 11.45
CA ASP A 139 9.56 -3.42 11.76
C ASP A 139 10.10 -2.05 11.35
N PHE A 140 9.69 -1.55 10.17
CA PHE A 140 10.05 -0.21 9.71
C PHE A 140 9.54 0.87 10.66
N GLN A 141 8.27 0.82 11.07
CA GLN A 141 7.71 1.78 12.02
C GLN A 141 8.45 1.75 13.37
N GLN A 142 8.81 0.56 13.86
CA GLN A 142 9.61 0.41 15.08
C GLN A 142 11.01 1.00 14.94
N GLN A 143 11.71 0.74 13.83
CA GLN A 143 13.05 1.28 13.56
C GLN A 143 13.05 2.81 13.48
N HIS A 144 11.94 3.40 13.03
CA HIS A 144 11.75 4.85 12.97
C HIS A 144 11.14 5.45 14.25
N ASP A 145 11.07 4.68 15.35
CA ASP A 145 10.43 5.06 16.63
C ASP A 145 9.07 5.71 16.42
N TYR A 146 8.28 5.13 15.50
CA TYR A 146 6.96 5.62 15.12
C TYR A 146 6.93 7.11 14.75
N GLY A 147 8.00 7.61 14.13
CA GLY A 147 8.13 9.00 13.69
C GLY A 147 8.62 9.98 14.76
N ARG A 148 8.88 9.54 16.00
CA ARG A 148 9.38 10.42 17.07
C ARG A 148 10.70 11.11 16.72
N HIS A 149 11.60 10.41 16.01
CA HIS A 149 12.84 11.01 15.49
C HIS A 149 12.61 12.16 14.51
N LEU A 150 11.43 12.24 13.88
CA LEU A 150 11.02 13.34 12.99
C LEU A 150 10.32 14.47 13.75
N GLY A 151 10.23 14.39 15.08
CA GLY A 151 9.46 15.35 15.88
C GLY A 151 7.97 15.06 15.92
N LEU A 152 7.52 13.84 15.60
CA LEU A 152 6.12 13.42 15.76
C LEU A 152 5.81 13.18 17.25
N ILE A 153 5.82 14.27 18.01
CA ILE A 153 5.49 14.31 19.43
C ILE A 153 4.30 15.26 19.54
N ARG A 154 3.16 14.72 19.96
CA ARG A 154 1.93 15.51 20.10
C ARG A 154 2.18 16.65 21.11
N PRO A 155 1.96 17.91 20.73
CA PRO A 155 2.04 19.02 21.67
C PRO A 155 0.88 18.98 22.69
N GLU A 156 1.12 19.56 23.86
CA GLU A 156 0.06 19.82 24.86
C GLU A 156 -1.00 20.80 24.34
#